data_AF-A0A5C7LGK0-F1
#
_entry.id   AF-A0A5C7LGK0-F1
#
_cell.length_a   1.000
_cell.length_b   1.000
_cell.length_c   1.000
_cell.angle_alpha   90.00
_cell.angle_beta   90.00
_cell.angle_gamma   90.00
#
_symmetry.space_group_name_H-M   'P 1'
#
loop_
_entity.id
_entity.type
_entity.pdbx_description
1 polymer ?
#
loop_
_entity_poly.entity_id
_entity_poly.type
_entity_poly.pdbx_seq_one_letter_code
_entity_poly.pdbx_strand_id
1 'polypeptide(L)'
;METTAVDFYALAEQIARKQVMVQALENDIAELKQHFRNRPTTRYESEGKIPITVKVTPNKRIDDRLARENLEPEQYEAVSKKTIDTAKARAFLSDAELESITRVYENKVEVTI
;
A
#
# COMPACT_ATOMS: atom_id res chain seq x y z
N MET A 1 -45.01 -22.13 18.15
CA MET A 1 -44.01 -21.28 17.46
C MET A 1 -42.67 -21.97 17.66
N GLU A 2 -42.18 -22.67 16.65
CA GLU A 2 -40.86 -23.29 16.70
C GLU A 2 -39.80 -22.22 16.40
N THR A 3 -38.94 -21.96 17.37
CA THR A 3 -37.72 -21.18 17.19
C THR A 3 -36.74 -22.06 16.42
N THR A 4 -36.59 -21.82 15.11
CA THR A 4 -35.49 -22.40 14.33
C THR A 4 -34.17 -21.99 15.00
N ALA A 5 -33.49 -22.97 15.62
CA ALA A 5 -32.15 -22.77 16.13
C ALA A 5 -31.25 -22.38 14.96
N VAL A 6 -30.61 -21.22 15.08
CA VAL A 6 -29.65 -20.77 14.08
C VAL A 6 -28.45 -21.71 14.12
N ASP A 7 -28.17 -22.38 13.01
CA ASP A 7 -26.95 -23.17 12.85
C ASP A 7 -25.76 -22.23 12.63
N PHE A 8 -25.11 -21.87 13.73
CA PHE A 8 -23.93 -21.01 13.72
C PHE A 8 -22.74 -21.63 12.98
N TYR A 9 -22.67 -22.96 12.87
CA TYR A 9 -21.61 -23.61 12.10
C TYR A 9 -21.80 -23.36 10.61
N ALA A 10 -23.02 -23.55 10.09
CA ALA A 10 -23.34 -23.24 8.70
C ALA A 10 -23.07 -21.76 8.34
N LEU A 11 -23.34 -20.83 9.26
CA LEU A 11 -23.00 -19.42 9.08
C LEU A 11 -21.48 -19.18 9.06
N ALA A 12 -20.74 -19.77 9.99
CA ALA A 12 -19.28 -19.67 10.03
C ALA A 12 -18.63 -20.26 8.76
N GLU A 13 -19.15 -21.39 8.26
CA GLU A 13 -18.69 -22.00 7.01
C GLU A 13 -18.92 -21.07 5.81
N GLN A 14 -20.10 -20.43 5.72
CA GLN A 14 -20.36 -19.45 4.66
C GLN A 14 -19.42 -18.24 4.72
N ILE A 15 -19.10 -17.76 5.92
CA ILE A 15 -18.12 -16.67 6.11
C ILE A 15 -16.75 -17.12 5.61
N ALA A 16 -16.27 -18.30 6.03
CA ALA A 16 -14.97 -18.81 5.62
C ALA A 16 -14.86 -18.95 4.10
N ARG A 17 -15.90 -19.50 3.44
CA ARG A 17 -15.94 -19.61 1.97
C ARG A 17 -15.87 -18.24 1.30
N LYS A 18 -16.61 -17.25 1.80
CA LYS A 18 -16.57 -15.88 1.26
C LYS A 18 -15.20 -15.22 1.47
N GLN A 19 -14.56 -15.44 2.61
CA GLN A 19 -13.21 -14.93 2.86
C GLN A 19 -12.19 -15.51 1.86
N VAL A 20 -12.27 -16.82 1.57
CA VAL A 20 -11.42 -17.45 0.56
C VAL A 20 -11.66 -16.84 -0.82
N MET A 21 -12.92 -16.60 -1.20
CA MET A 21 -13.25 -15.95 -2.48
C MET A 21 -12.72 -14.52 -2.56
N VAL A 22 -12.86 -13.72 -1.49
CA VAL A 22 -12.30 -12.37 -1.41
C VAL A 22 -10.79 -12.42 -1.58
N GLN A 23 -10.10 -13.32 -0.87
CA GLN A 23 -8.65 -13.46 -0.98
C GLN A 23 -8.19 -13.81 -2.40
N ALA A 24 -8.92 -14.70 -3.09
CA ALA A 24 -8.63 -15.05 -4.48
C ALA A 24 -8.79 -13.83 -5.41
N LEU A 25 -9.88 -13.09 -5.27
CA LEU A 25 -10.11 -11.87 -6.06
C LEU A 25 -9.07 -10.78 -5.77
N GLU A 26 -8.66 -10.61 -4.52
CA GLU A 26 -7.59 -9.67 -4.15
C GLU A 26 -6.26 -10.02 -4.81
N ASN A 27 -5.93 -11.32 -4.88
CA ASN A 27 -4.73 -11.79 -5.56
C ASN A 27 -4.80 -11.53 -7.07
N ASP A 28 -5.91 -11.88 -7.72
CA ASP A 28 -6.13 -11.63 -9.15
C ASP A 28 -6.01 -10.13 -9.48
N ILE A 29 -6.61 -9.26 -8.64
CA ILE A 29 -6.49 -7.80 -8.77
C ILE A 29 -5.04 -7.36 -8.60
N ALA A 30 -4.30 -7.93 -7.65
CA ALA A 30 -2.89 -7.61 -7.43
C ALA A 30 -2.03 -7.97 -8.65
N GLU A 31 -2.27 -9.13 -9.26
CA GLU A 31 -1.63 -9.56 -10.50
C GLU A 31 -1.95 -8.60 -11.66
N LEU A 32 -3.23 -8.27 -11.86
CA LEU A 32 -3.63 -7.33 -12.91
C LEU A 32 -2.99 -5.95 -12.75
N LYS A 33 -2.85 -5.46 -11.50
CA LYS A 33 -2.16 -4.19 -11.20
C LYS A 33 -0.69 -4.20 -11.58
N GLN A 34 -0.02 -5.36 -11.64
CA GLN A 34 1.39 -5.45 -12.04
C GLN A 34 1.62 -4.87 -13.44
N HIS A 35 0.69 -5.05 -14.37
CA HIS A 35 0.78 -4.53 -15.74
C HIS A 35 0.79 -3.00 -15.84
N PHE A 36 0.36 -2.30 -14.78
CA PHE A 36 0.26 -0.84 -14.73
C PHE A 36 1.37 -0.19 -13.90
N ARG A 37 2.15 -0.94 -13.11
CA ARG A 37 3.11 -0.34 -12.15
C ARG A 37 4.15 0.58 -12.78
N ASN A 38 4.55 0.31 -14.03
CA ASN A 38 5.52 1.11 -14.77
C ASN A 38 4.88 2.03 -15.81
N ARG A 39 3.54 2.18 -15.78
CA ARG A 39 2.79 3.05 -16.69
C ARG A 39 2.48 4.40 -16.03
N PRO A 40 2.30 5.46 -16.81
CA PRO A 40 1.79 6.72 -16.27
C PRO A 40 0.34 6.56 -15.80
N THR A 41 -0.06 7.44 -14.88
CA THR A 41 -1.47 7.61 -14.52
C THR A 41 -2.27 7.91 -15.79
N THR A 42 -3.30 7.11 -16.08
CA THR A 42 -4.05 7.16 -17.34
C THR A 42 -5.53 6.97 -17.09
N ARG A 43 -6.35 7.75 -17.80
CA ARG A 43 -7.80 7.56 -17.88
C ARG A 43 -8.14 6.81 -19.17
N TYR A 44 -8.85 5.71 -19.04
CA TYR A 44 -9.27 4.84 -20.13
C TYR A 44 -10.75 5.08 -20.42
N GLU A 45 -11.04 5.39 -21.68
CA GLU A 45 -12.40 5.63 -22.17
C GLU A 45 -12.66 4.74 -23.39
N SER A 46 -13.86 4.17 -23.45
CA SER A 46 -14.28 3.28 -24.54
C SER A 46 -15.79 3.39 -24.70
N GLU A 47 -16.26 3.42 -25.94
CA GLU A 47 -17.68 3.57 -26.26
C GLU A 47 -18.55 2.52 -25.56
N GLY A 48 -19.62 2.99 -24.91
CA GLY A 48 -20.53 2.13 -24.15
C GLY A 48 -19.97 1.59 -22.83
N LYS A 49 -18.80 2.05 -22.37
CA LYS A 49 -18.17 1.63 -21.10
C LYS A 49 -18.03 2.80 -20.13
N ILE A 50 -18.07 2.48 -18.84
CA ILE A 50 -17.80 3.47 -17.79
C ILE A 50 -16.29 3.83 -17.85
N PRO A 51 -15.93 5.12 -17.84
CA PRO A 51 -14.53 5.54 -17.77
C PRO A 51 -13.82 4.93 -16.57
N ILE A 52 -12.55 4.56 -16.72
CA ILE A 52 -11.73 4.02 -15.64
C ILE A 52 -10.45 4.82 -15.52
N THR A 53 -10.13 5.30 -14.32
CA THR A 53 -8.84 5.96 -14.05
C THR A 53 -7.93 5.00 -13.32
N VAL A 54 -6.73 4.77 -13.89
CA VAL A 54 -5.66 4.03 -13.23
C VAL A 54 -4.60 5.03 -12.78
N LYS A 55 -4.51 5.21 -11.46
CA LYS A 55 -3.55 6.10 -10.81
C LYS A 55 -2.33 5.30 -10.35
N VAL A 56 -1.15 5.71 -10.81
CA VAL A 56 0.14 5.10 -10.46
C VAL A 56 0.95 6.13 -9.68
N THR A 57 1.24 5.83 -8.42
CA THR A 57 1.97 6.73 -7.50
C THR A 57 3.27 6.09 -7.01
N PRO A 58 4.38 6.84 -6.97
CA PRO A 58 5.61 6.38 -6.35
C PRO A 58 5.38 5.90 -4.91
N ASN A 59 5.91 4.73 -4.58
CA ASN A 59 5.86 4.19 -3.23
C ASN A 59 7.24 4.34 -2.60
N LYS A 60 7.48 5.52 -2.01
CA LYS A 60 8.72 5.87 -1.34
C LYS A 60 8.50 5.92 0.16
N ARG A 61 9.39 5.29 0.95
CA ARG A 61 9.34 5.32 2.41
C ARG A 61 10.72 5.52 2.99
N ILE A 62 10.82 6.36 4.01
CA ILE A 62 12.03 6.50 4.81
C ILE A 62 12.30 5.16 5.53
N ASP A 63 13.52 4.66 5.42
CA ASP A 63 13.96 3.37 5.94
C ASP A 63 14.95 3.56 7.09
N ASP A 64 14.63 2.99 8.24
CA ASP A 64 15.41 3.15 9.48
C ASP A 64 16.83 2.58 9.36
N ARG A 65 16.99 1.48 8.62
CA ARG A 65 18.30 0.86 8.42
C ARG A 65 19.15 1.75 7.51
N LEU A 66 18.58 2.24 6.42
CA LEU A 66 19.29 3.20 5.56
C LEU A 66 19.66 4.47 6.32
N ALA A 67 18.79 4.95 7.22
CA ALA A 67 19.09 6.10 8.06
C ALA A 67 20.28 5.88 9.00
N ARG A 68 20.42 4.69 9.61
CA ARG A 68 21.60 4.36 10.43
C ARG A 68 22.89 4.25 9.61
N GLU A 69 22.77 3.83 8.36
CA GLU A 69 23.91 3.61 7.46
C GLU A 69 24.39 4.91 6.79
N ASN A 70 23.49 5.88 6.56
CA ASN A 70 23.76 7.06 5.72
C ASN A 70 23.68 8.41 6.44
N LEU A 71 23.16 8.47 7.67
CA LEU A 71 23.17 9.70 8.47
C LEU A 71 24.29 9.68 9.49
N GLU A 72 24.81 10.86 9.81
CA GLU A 72 25.72 11.00 10.94
C GLU A 72 24.99 10.67 12.25
N PRO A 73 25.70 10.14 13.28
CA PRO A 73 25.07 9.72 14.54
C PRO A 73 24.21 10.80 15.19
N GLU A 74 24.68 12.05 15.18
CA GLU A 74 23.98 13.21 15.76
C GLU A 74 22.69 13.53 15.00
N GLN A 75 22.71 13.44 13.66
CA GLN A 75 21.54 13.64 12.82
C GLN A 75 20.52 12.53 13.03
N TYR A 76 20.98 11.27 13.09
CA TYR A 76 20.14 10.12 13.34
C TYR A 76 19.47 10.21 14.72
N GLU A 77 20.21 10.59 15.76
CA GLU A 77 19.66 10.78 17.12
C GLU A 77 18.60 11.89 17.16
N ALA A 78 18.83 13.00 16.45
CA ALA A 78 17.88 14.11 16.39
C ALA A 78 16.52 13.73 15.78
N VAL A 79 16.52 12.83 14.78
CA VAL A 79 15.32 12.42 14.04
C VAL A 79 14.77 11.05 14.46
N SER A 80 15.40 10.37 15.43
CA SER A 80 14.98 9.05 15.90
C SER A 80 14.26 9.09 17.25
N LYS A 81 13.41 8.08 17.47
CA LYS A 81 12.82 7.72 18.76
C LYS A 81 13.28 6.30 19.11
N LYS A 82 12.41 5.30 18.93
CA LYS A 82 12.79 3.87 18.86
C LYS A 82 13.22 3.46 17.45
N THR A 83 12.64 4.13 16.47
CA THR A 83 12.96 4.10 15.04
C THR A 83 12.90 5.54 14.53
N ILE A 84 13.29 5.75 13.28
CA ILE A 84 13.22 7.04 12.61
C ILE A 84 11.79 7.60 12.65
N ASP A 85 11.68 8.83 13.13
CA ASP A 85 10.44 9.59 13.11
C ASP A 85 10.36 10.33 11.78
N THR A 86 9.54 9.82 10.87
CA THR A 86 9.43 10.37 9.50
C THR A 86 8.99 11.82 9.44
N ALA A 87 8.21 12.30 10.43
CA ALA A 87 7.77 13.69 10.47
C ALA A 87 8.92 14.61 10.89
N LYS A 88 9.67 14.20 11.93
CA LYS A 88 10.89 14.91 12.33
C LYS A 88 11.94 14.89 11.23
N ALA A 89 12.20 13.73 10.63
CA ALA A 89 13.17 13.61 9.54
C ALA A 89 12.89 14.61 8.42
N ARG A 90 11.62 14.73 7.99
CA ARG A 90 11.22 15.70 6.95
C ARG A 90 11.37 17.16 7.34
N ALA A 91 11.37 17.46 8.64
CA ALA A 91 11.54 18.83 9.15
C ALA A 91 13.00 19.20 9.40
N PHE A 92 13.85 18.22 9.69
CA PHE A 92 15.24 18.42 10.11
C PHE A 92 16.27 18.14 9.02
N LEU A 93 15.97 17.23 8.09
CA LEU A 93 16.91 16.81 7.04
C LEU A 93 16.62 17.54 5.73
N SER A 94 17.68 17.75 4.94
CA SER A 94 17.58 18.24 3.58
C SER A 94 16.95 17.19 2.65
N ASP A 95 16.46 17.63 1.49
CA ASP A 95 15.89 16.73 0.48
C ASP A 95 16.89 15.65 0.01
N ALA A 96 18.18 15.98 -0.06
CA ALA A 96 19.22 15.03 -0.46
C ALA A 96 19.43 13.92 0.60
N GLU A 97 19.43 14.29 1.88
CA GLU A 97 19.53 13.35 2.99
C GLU A 97 18.26 12.50 3.11
N LEU A 98 17.09 13.10 2.86
CA LEU A 98 15.83 12.36 2.82
C LEU A 98 15.82 11.33 1.69
N GLU A 99 16.35 11.66 0.51
CA GLU A 99 16.43 10.72 -0.60
C GLU A 99 17.43 9.59 -0.31
N SER A 100 18.56 9.86 0.35
CA SER A 100 19.56 8.82 0.68
C SER A 100 19.04 7.78 1.67
N ILE A 101 18.11 8.16 2.54
CA ILE A 101 17.47 7.26 3.51
C ILE A 101 16.11 6.73 3.03
N THR A 102 15.68 7.09 1.82
CA THR A 102 14.38 6.68 1.28
C THR A 102 14.52 5.43 0.44
N ARG A 103 13.81 4.39 0.83
CA ARG A 103 13.67 3.18 0.06
C ARG A 103 12.52 3.32 -0.94
N VAL A 104 12.85 3.06 -2.21
CA VAL A 104 11.88 3.00 -3.30
C VAL A 104 11.35 1.57 -3.41
N TYR A 105 10.04 1.44 -3.34
CA TYR A 105 9.32 0.20 -3.56
C TYR A 105 8.60 0.26 -4.89
N GLU A 106 8.01 -0.87 -5.29
CA GLU A 106 7.12 -0.90 -6.44
C GLU A 106 5.98 0.11 -6.28
N ASN A 107 5.66 0.82 -7.36
CA ASN A 107 4.63 1.85 -7.38
C ASN A 107 3.28 1.30 -6.91
N LYS A 108 2.53 2.15 -6.20
CA LYS A 108 1.15 1.85 -5.80
C LYS A 108 0.22 2.13 -6.97
N VAL A 109 -0.66 1.17 -7.27
CA VAL A 109 -1.67 1.28 -8.32
C VAL A 109 -3.06 1.30 -7.71
N GLU A 110 -3.82 2.33 -8.03
CA GLU A 110 -5.20 2.55 -7.61
C GLU A 110 -6.09 2.67 -8.85
N VAL A 111 -7.24 2.01 -8.83
CA VAL A 111 -8.18 1.97 -9.95
C VAL A 111 -9.51 2.52 -9.46
N THR A 112 -10.03 3.54 -10.13
CA THR A 112 -11.31 4.18 -9.82
C THR A 112 -12.19 4.19 -11.06
N ILE A 113 -13.50 4.06 -10.87
CA ILE A 113 -14.54 4.10 -11.91
C ILE A 113 -15.28 5.43 -11.78
#